data_AF-A0A1V8T5W0-F1
#
_entry.id   AF-A0A1V8T5W0-F1
#
_cell.length_a   1.000
_cell.length_b   1.000
_cell.length_c   1.000
_cell.angle_alpha   90.00
_cell.angle_beta   90.00
_cell.angle_gamma   90.00
#
_symmetry.space_group_name_H-M   'P 1'
#
loop_
_entity.id
_entity.type
_entity.pdbx_description
1 polymer ?
#
loop_
_entity_poly.entity_id
_entity_poly.type
_entity_poly.pdbx_seq_one_letter_code
_entity_poly.pdbx_strand_id
1 'polypeptide(L)'
;MAADPLPISHALPSPFLTSTTPLTLIAQGAEALLYRTTFLSPTTSCALKIRPAKPWRHPTLDKRLTRQRILAEARVLVKCLREGVAVPAVLGLDWEAGWMAMEWVDGGSVKEAVRGRAVGGEEAGGDLRGLMRRIGRAVGGLHAAGVVHGDLTTSNMMLRPVAGELEGRLRGAIVLIDFGLATQTVQEEDRAVDLYVLERAFGSTHPREEGMFPEVLEGYREVSKGAKGTLRRLEEVRMRGRKKSMPIAAKRQAKSPDLGLALTTKLLSLPASQVSHIFALTRSAPSPDLQKLLDAHSDRSTSVIASVTDGPAIEAAVQQVSSALGDKGLDVLINNAGAADANPGGMQSVKAEQMMELFELNVVGVQTVTAAFLPLLEKGMEKKIVNLSTSLASISMAAHTHFAPTYAYKISKAAVNMLTVQYSFDLKDQGFTVFALTPGWLKTKLGGVDYAHLSVEQGAEEVVRIVRAASPEVNGKSLNIKVPGIKFGEIEAYDGGEIPW
;
A
#
# COMPACT_ATOMS: atom_id res chain seq x y z
N MET A 1 -36.19 13.28 -6.21
CA MET A 1 -36.02 11.84 -6.49
C MET A 1 -35.41 11.22 -5.26
N ALA A 2 -35.96 10.09 -4.82
CA ALA A 2 -35.71 9.47 -3.53
C ALA A 2 -34.23 9.16 -3.29
N ALA A 3 -33.80 9.29 -2.04
CA ALA A 3 -32.51 8.81 -1.56
C ALA A 3 -32.34 7.32 -1.90
N ASP A 4 -31.17 6.95 -2.40
CA ASP A 4 -30.80 5.56 -2.62
C ASP A 4 -31.06 4.74 -1.33
N PRO A 5 -31.70 3.56 -1.43
CA PRO A 5 -31.90 2.72 -0.27
C PRO A 5 -30.54 2.20 0.22
N LEU A 6 -30.32 2.30 1.54
CA LEU A 6 -29.20 1.69 2.26
C LEU A 6 -28.94 0.25 1.75
N PRO A 7 -27.68 -0.15 1.53
CA PRO A 7 -27.37 -1.45 0.95
C PRO A 7 -27.78 -2.55 1.93
N ILE A 8 -28.60 -3.47 1.45
CA ILE A 8 -28.91 -4.81 1.96
C ILE A 8 -28.92 -4.89 3.49
N SER A 9 -30.11 -4.81 4.07
CA SER A 9 -30.42 -5.34 5.40
C SER A 9 -29.81 -6.73 5.55
N HIS A 10 -28.65 -6.82 6.21
CA HIS A 10 -28.09 -8.09 6.62
C HIS A 10 -29.03 -8.64 7.69
N ALA A 11 -29.92 -9.55 7.30
CA ALA A 11 -30.73 -10.28 8.26
C ALA A 11 -29.81 -10.91 9.30
N LEU A 12 -30.08 -10.64 10.57
CA LEU A 12 -29.28 -11.13 11.68
C LEU A 12 -29.23 -12.66 11.66
N PRO A 13 -28.09 -13.30 11.98
CA PRO A 13 -28.09 -14.73 12.16
C PRO A 13 -28.72 -15.10 13.51
N SER A 14 -29.30 -16.30 13.63
CA SER A 14 -29.66 -16.86 14.95
C SER A 14 -28.39 -16.99 15.82
N PRO A 15 -28.43 -16.67 17.14
CA PRO A 15 -29.58 -16.31 17.97
C PRO A 15 -29.89 -14.80 18.04
N PHE A 16 -29.24 -13.96 17.21
CA PHE A 16 -29.38 -12.49 17.28
C PHE A 16 -30.67 -11.95 16.66
N LEU A 17 -31.36 -12.76 15.85
CA LEU A 17 -32.65 -12.44 15.22
C LEU A 17 -33.72 -11.92 16.19
N THR A 18 -33.72 -12.45 17.42
CA THR A 18 -34.74 -12.16 18.44
C THR A 18 -34.18 -11.33 19.59
N SER A 19 -32.96 -10.82 19.48
CA SER A 19 -32.37 -9.99 20.53
C SER A 19 -33.08 -8.63 20.57
N THR A 20 -33.52 -8.22 21.77
CA THR A 20 -34.09 -6.88 22.00
C THR A 20 -33.01 -5.81 22.13
N THR A 21 -31.74 -6.20 22.23
CA THR A 21 -30.62 -5.26 22.32
C THR A 21 -30.24 -4.77 20.92
N PRO A 22 -30.10 -3.44 20.70
CA PRO A 22 -29.74 -2.91 19.39
C PRO A 22 -28.38 -3.44 18.91
N LEU A 23 -28.29 -3.63 17.60
CA LEU A 23 -27.09 -4.10 16.92
C LEU A 23 -26.33 -2.89 16.35
N THR A 24 -25.32 -2.43 17.09
CA THR A 24 -24.59 -1.20 16.70
C THR A 24 -23.37 -1.57 15.87
N LEU A 25 -23.32 -1.15 14.60
CA LEU A 25 -22.14 -1.35 13.75
C LEU A 25 -20.97 -0.52 14.31
N ILE A 26 -19.88 -1.19 14.64
CA ILE A 26 -18.65 -0.57 15.18
C ILE A 26 -17.63 -0.37 14.07
N ALA A 27 -17.47 -1.38 13.20
CA ALA A 27 -16.51 -1.33 12.10
C ALA A 27 -16.96 -2.21 10.92
N GLN A 28 -16.57 -1.80 9.71
CA GLN A 28 -16.75 -2.57 8.49
C GLN A 28 -15.40 -2.69 7.78
N GLY A 29 -14.92 -3.91 7.63
CA GLY A 29 -13.77 -4.25 6.81
C GLY A 29 -14.20 -4.87 5.48
N ALA A 30 -13.22 -5.15 4.60
CA ALA A 30 -13.47 -5.83 3.33
C ALA A 30 -14.08 -7.23 3.51
N GLU A 31 -13.77 -7.88 4.64
CA GLU A 31 -14.03 -9.30 4.89
C GLU A 31 -15.00 -9.59 6.04
N ALA A 32 -15.37 -8.58 6.83
CA ALA A 32 -16.25 -8.74 7.98
C ALA A 32 -16.89 -7.42 8.42
N LEU A 33 -18.04 -7.53 9.09
CA LEU A 33 -18.73 -6.49 9.83
C LEU A 33 -18.60 -6.79 11.32
N LEU A 34 -18.30 -5.78 12.13
CA LEU A 34 -18.19 -5.90 13.59
C LEU A 34 -19.30 -5.09 14.24
N TYR A 35 -20.11 -5.75 15.05
CA TYR A 35 -21.22 -5.16 15.79
C TYR A 35 -21.01 -5.27 17.30
N ARG A 36 -21.54 -4.30 18.05
CA ARG A 36 -21.74 -4.40 19.49
C ARG A 36 -23.18 -4.80 19.77
N THR A 37 -23.37 -5.81 20.61
CA THR A 37 -24.68 -6.32 21.03
C THR A 37 -24.56 -7.11 22.35
N THR A 38 -25.52 -7.97 22.64
CA THR A 38 -25.52 -8.93 23.74
C THR A 38 -25.65 -10.36 23.23
N PHE A 39 -25.16 -11.34 23.98
CA PHE A 39 -25.21 -12.76 23.60
C PHE A 39 -25.91 -13.59 24.68
N LEU A 40 -27.05 -14.22 24.31
CA LEU A 40 -27.90 -15.09 25.13
C LEU A 40 -28.50 -14.49 26.43
N SER A 41 -27.91 -13.43 26.98
CA SER A 41 -28.38 -12.66 28.14
C SER A 41 -28.25 -11.16 27.87
N PRO A 42 -29.20 -10.31 28.30
CA PRO A 42 -29.10 -8.86 28.19
C PRO A 42 -27.88 -8.24 28.89
N THR A 43 -27.25 -8.95 29.82
CA THR A 43 -26.08 -8.47 30.57
C THR A 43 -24.74 -8.90 29.98
N THR A 44 -24.72 -9.83 29.04
CA THR A 44 -23.49 -10.34 28.43
C THR A 44 -23.19 -9.55 27.15
N SER A 45 -22.44 -8.45 27.29
CA SER A 45 -22.04 -7.64 26.13
C SER A 45 -21.06 -8.40 25.23
N CYS A 46 -21.28 -8.29 23.92
CA CYS A 46 -20.61 -9.09 22.90
C CYS A 46 -20.18 -8.23 21.71
N ALA A 47 -18.98 -8.51 21.21
CA ALA A 47 -18.51 -8.13 19.88
C ALA A 47 -18.88 -9.23 18.87
N LEU A 48 -19.87 -8.97 18.02
CA LEU A 48 -20.34 -9.89 16.98
C LEU A 48 -19.66 -9.60 15.64
N LYS A 49 -18.82 -10.50 15.19
CA LYS A 49 -18.13 -10.45 13.89
C LYS A 49 -18.91 -11.29 12.87
N ILE A 50 -19.47 -10.66 11.86
CA ILE A 50 -20.21 -11.29 10.75
C ILE A 50 -19.38 -11.24 9.49
N ARG A 51 -19.35 -12.32 8.71
CA ARG A 51 -18.63 -12.43 7.44
C ARG A 51 -19.65 -12.65 6.32
N PRO A 52 -20.16 -11.58 5.69
CA PRO A 52 -21.17 -11.71 4.65
C PRO A 52 -20.67 -12.52 3.47
N ALA A 53 -21.55 -13.36 2.91
CA ALA A 53 -21.27 -14.08 1.68
C ALA A 53 -20.95 -13.11 0.54
N LYS A 54 -19.94 -13.44 -0.28
CA LYS A 54 -19.53 -12.59 -1.39
C LYS A 54 -20.18 -13.07 -2.70
N PRO A 55 -21.06 -12.27 -3.35
CA PRO A 55 -21.78 -12.70 -4.55
C PRO A 55 -20.89 -13.13 -5.72
N TRP A 56 -19.67 -12.58 -5.78
CA TRP A 56 -18.68 -12.89 -6.81
C TRP A 56 -17.85 -14.15 -6.54
N ARG A 57 -17.95 -14.77 -5.34
CA ARG A 57 -17.24 -16.01 -5.02
C ARG A 57 -18.16 -17.20 -5.29
N HIS A 58 -17.60 -18.27 -5.85
CA HIS A 58 -18.33 -19.53 -5.99
C HIS A 58 -18.84 -19.99 -4.60
N PRO A 59 -20.13 -20.33 -4.41
CA PRO A 59 -20.71 -20.58 -3.09
C PRO A 59 -19.95 -21.63 -2.24
N THR A 60 -19.48 -22.71 -2.87
CA THR A 60 -18.69 -23.74 -2.19
C THR A 60 -17.34 -23.21 -1.71
N LEU A 61 -16.70 -22.34 -2.50
CA LEU A 61 -15.41 -21.74 -2.13
C LEU A 61 -15.61 -20.75 -0.99
N ASP A 62 -16.63 -19.90 -1.07
CA ASP A 62 -16.95 -18.91 -0.05
C ASP A 62 -17.24 -19.58 1.31
N LYS A 63 -18.12 -20.60 1.33
CA LYS A 63 -18.38 -21.40 2.55
C LYS A 63 -17.11 -22.02 3.12
N ARG A 64 -16.24 -22.59 2.28
CA ARG A 64 -14.97 -23.19 2.72
C ARG A 64 -14.04 -22.17 3.35
N LEU A 65 -13.88 -21.00 2.72
CA LEU A 65 -13.02 -19.92 3.21
C LEU A 65 -13.56 -19.29 4.50
N THR A 66 -14.88 -19.08 4.57
CA THR A 66 -15.56 -18.56 5.76
C THR A 66 -15.37 -19.50 6.95
N ARG A 67 -15.60 -20.81 6.74
CA ARG A 67 -15.36 -21.84 7.75
C ARG A 67 -13.91 -21.87 8.22
N GLN A 68 -12.96 -21.88 7.30
CA GLN A 68 -11.53 -21.94 7.64
C GLN A 68 -11.11 -20.74 8.50
N ARG A 69 -11.53 -19.53 8.15
CA ARG A 69 -11.14 -18.31 8.86
C ARG A 69 -11.79 -18.19 10.24
N ILE A 70 -13.10 -18.45 10.36
CA ILE A 70 -13.80 -18.42 11.67
C ILE A 70 -13.16 -19.43 12.63
N LEU A 71 -12.93 -20.66 12.16
CA LEU A 71 -12.32 -21.70 12.98
C LEU A 71 -10.87 -21.40 13.35
N ALA A 72 -10.08 -20.84 12.43
CA ALA A 72 -8.69 -20.47 12.71
C ALA A 72 -8.62 -19.40 13.80
N GLU A 73 -9.39 -18.32 13.67
CA GLU A 73 -9.42 -17.22 14.62
C GLU A 73 -9.90 -17.69 16.01
N ALA A 74 -11.01 -18.44 16.07
CA ALA A 74 -11.56 -18.96 17.33
C ALA A 74 -10.57 -19.89 18.05
N ARG A 75 -9.88 -20.78 17.32
CA ARG A 75 -8.89 -21.69 17.90
C ARG A 75 -7.70 -20.95 18.50
N VAL A 76 -7.25 -19.87 17.84
CA VAL A 76 -6.17 -19.04 18.36
C VAL A 76 -6.61 -18.32 19.62
N LEU A 77 -7.79 -17.70 19.63
CA LEU A 77 -8.33 -17.02 20.82
C LEU A 77 -8.45 -17.96 22.03
N VAL A 78 -9.05 -19.14 21.84
CA VAL A 78 -9.19 -20.14 22.92
C VAL A 78 -7.82 -20.60 23.44
N LYS A 79 -6.85 -20.80 22.56
CA LYS A 79 -5.47 -21.13 22.95
C LYS A 79 -4.85 -20.00 23.77
N CYS A 80 -4.88 -18.77 23.25
CA CYS A 80 -4.34 -17.59 23.93
C CYS A 80 -4.92 -17.44 25.35
N LEU A 81 -6.24 -17.56 25.49
CA LEU A 81 -6.91 -17.48 26.78
C LEU A 81 -6.45 -18.58 27.75
N ARG A 82 -6.32 -19.83 27.26
CA ARG A 82 -5.83 -20.97 28.06
C ARG A 82 -4.39 -20.77 28.53
N GLU A 83 -3.55 -20.17 27.71
CA GLU A 83 -2.15 -19.87 28.05
C GLU A 83 -1.99 -18.55 28.85
N GLY A 84 -3.09 -17.93 29.28
CA GLY A 84 -3.09 -16.72 30.11
C GLY A 84 -2.80 -15.42 29.34
N VAL A 85 -2.88 -15.42 28.01
CA VAL A 85 -2.77 -14.22 27.18
C VAL A 85 -4.10 -13.46 27.21
N ALA A 86 -4.05 -12.16 27.50
CA ALA A 86 -5.23 -11.31 27.54
C ALA A 86 -5.79 -11.08 26.12
N VAL A 87 -6.87 -11.80 25.80
CA VAL A 87 -7.64 -11.73 24.55
C VAL A 87 -9.13 -11.84 24.86
N PRO A 88 -10.04 -11.43 23.95
CA PRO A 88 -11.47 -11.65 24.11
C PRO A 88 -11.81 -13.14 24.23
N ALA A 89 -12.66 -13.51 25.19
CA ALA A 89 -13.22 -14.86 25.23
C ALA A 89 -14.14 -15.12 24.03
N VAL A 90 -14.09 -16.32 23.46
CA VAL A 90 -15.05 -16.75 22.42
C VAL A 90 -16.34 -17.19 23.11
N LEU A 91 -17.45 -16.53 22.81
CA LEU A 91 -18.76 -16.81 23.41
C LEU A 91 -19.56 -17.82 22.60
N GLY A 92 -19.44 -17.77 21.28
CA GLY A 92 -20.15 -18.66 20.37
C GLY A 92 -19.77 -18.36 18.92
N LEU A 93 -20.05 -19.29 18.02
CA LEU A 93 -19.82 -19.10 16.58
C LEU A 93 -20.69 -20.06 15.78
N ASP A 94 -20.95 -19.68 14.54
CA ASP A 94 -21.55 -20.54 13.52
C ASP A 94 -20.83 -20.24 12.20
N TRP A 95 -20.02 -21.19 11.75
CA TRP A 95 -19.28 -21.04 10.51
C TRP A 95 -20.14 -21.24 9.25
N GLU A 96 -21.31 -21.89 9.36
CA GLU A 96 -22.23 -22.05 8.23
C GLU A 96 -23.00 -20.75 7.99
N ALA A 97 -23.42 -20.09 9.06
CA ALA A 97 -24.03 -18.76 9.03
C ALA A 97 -23.00 -17.61 8.98
N GLY A 98 -21.70 -17.91 9.10
CA GLY A 98 -20.62 -16.96 8.88
C GLY A 98 -20.41 -15.94 9.99
N TRP A 99 -20.64 -16.28 11.27
CA TRP A 99 -20.46 -15.35 12.38
C TRP A 99 -19.68 -15.94 13.56
N MET A 100 -19.09 -15.04 14.36
CA MET A 100 -18.43 -15.34 15.63
C MET A 100 -18.73 -14.24 16.66
N ALA A 101 -19.12 -14.65 17.86
CA ALA A 101 -19.40 -13.81 19.01
C ALA A 101 -18.25 -13.90 20.01
N MET A 102 -17.74 -12.75 20.43
CA MET A 102 -16.63 -12.63 21.38
C MET A 102 -17.00 -11.68 22.52
N GLU A 103 -16.32 -11.82 23.65
CA GLU A 103 -16.38 -10.88 24.76
C GLU A 103 -16.19 -9.44 24.26
N TRP A 104 -17.08 -8.54 24.67
CA TRP A 104 -16.83 -7.11 24.47
C TRP A 104 -15.71 -6.64 25.40
N VAL A 105 -14.66 -6.05 24.84
CA VAL A 105 -13.56 -5.49 25.63
C VAL A 105 -13.85 -4.03 25.93
N ASP A 106 -14.11 -3.71 27.19
CA ASP A 106 -14.28 -2.32 27.62
C ASP A 106 -12.98 -1.51 27.52
N GLY A 107 -13.13 -0.21 27.29
CA GLY A 107 -12.03 0.73 27.10
C GLY A 107 -11.86 1.20 25.66
N GLY A 108 -10.87 2.06 25.43
CA GLY A 108 -10.50 2.57 24.11
C GLY A 108 -9.32 1.80 23.50
N SER A 109 -9.06 2.02 22.21
CA SER A 109 -7.86 1.44 21.58
C SER A 109 -6.59 2.13 22.09
N VAL A 110 -5.46 1.41 22.08
CA VAL A 110 -4.14 1.98 22.39
C VAL A 110 -3.83 3.16 21.46
N LYS A 111 -4.26 3.10 20.20
CA LYS A 111 -4.13 4.19 19.23
C LYS A 111 -4.79 5.49 19.71
N GLU A 112 -6.03 5.41 20.18
CA GLU A 112 -6.77 6.58 20.66
C GLU A 112 -6.18 7.12 21.96
N ALA A 113 -5.79 6.22 22.87
CA ALA A 113 -5.17 6.59 24.14
C ALA A 113 -3.86 7.36 23.93
N VAL A 114 -2.99 6.90 23.03
CA VAL A 114 -1.72 7.58 22.71
C VAL A 114 -1.95 8.91 21.99
N ARG A 115 -2.95 9.02 21.10
CA ARG A 115 -3.27 10.28 20.40
C ARG A 115 -3.91 11.33 21.30
N GLY A 116 -4.73 10.91 22.25
CA GLY A 116 -5.49 11.78 23.16
C GLY A 116 -4.70 12.30 24.38
N ARG A 117 -3.38 12.10 24.42
CA ARG A 117 -2.52 12.53 25.54
C ARG A 117 -2.20 14.03 25.49
N ALA A 118 -2.21 14.68 26.65
CA ALA A 118 -1.70 16.05 26.79
C ALA A 118 -0.18 16.07 26.60
N VAL A 119 0.33 17.08 25.88
CA VAL A 119 1.76 17.21 25.58
C VAL A 119 2.38 18.17 26.60
N GLY A 120 3.24 17.66 27.49
CA GLY A 120 4.07 18.47 28.40
C GLY A 120 4.08 17.96 29.84
N GLY A 121 5.25 17.55 30.34
CA GLY A 121 5.50 17.12 31.73
C GLY A 121 6.31 15.81 31.83
N GLU A 122 7.19 15.69 32.84
CA GLU A 122 7.97 14.46 33.11
C GLU A 122 7.06 13.26 33.46
N GLU A 123 5.97 13.50 34.19
CA GLU A 123 4.96 12.47 34.54
C GLU A 123 4.28 11.87 33.30
N ALA A 124 3.97 12.69 32.29
CA ALA A 124 3.39 12.23 31.02
C ALA A 124 4.35 11.36 30.20
N GLY A 125 5.67 11.54 30.38
CA GLY A 125 6.69 10.67 29.81
C GLY A 125 6.79 9.31 30.51
N GLY A 126 6.62 9.29 31.84
CA GLY A 126 6.62 8.07 32.65
C GLY A 126 5.45 7.14 32.32
N ASP A 127 4.23 7.68 32.25
CA ASP A 127 3.02 6.89 31.95
C ASP A 127 3.08 6.26 30.54
N LEU A 128 3.58 6.99 29.54
CA LEU A 128 3.74 6.44 28.18
C LEU A 128 4.81 5.34 28.13
N ARG A 129 5.93 5.50 28.84
CA ARG A 129 6.95 4.46 28.97
C ARG A 129 6.37 3.19 29.60
N GLY A 130 5.57 3.34 30.66
CA GLY A 130 4.86 2.24 31.30
C GLY A 130 3.87 1.52 30.38
N LEU A 131 3.18 2.28 29.51
CA LEU A 131 2.34 1.70 28.45
C LEU A 131 3.16 0.89 27.44
N MET A 132 4.28 1.43 26.93
CA MET A 132 5.14 0.74 25.96
C MET A 132 5.66 -0.59 26.51
N ARG A 133 6.10 -0.64 27.77
CA ARG A 133 6.54 -1.89 28.39
C ARG A 133 5.41 -2.92 28.51
N ARG A 134 4.18 -2.49 28.85
CA ARG A 134 3.02 -3.39 28.89
C ARG A 134 2.65 -3.96 27.53
N ILE A 135 2.75 -3.16 26.47
CA ILE A 135 2.59 -3.64 25.09
C ILE A 135 3.64 -4.73 24.81
N GLY A 136 4.89 -4.48 25.15
CA GLY A 136 5.99 -5.44 25.04
C GLY A 136 5.70 -6.77 25.74
N ARG A 137 5.25 -6.70 27.01
CA ARG A 137 4.88 -7.88 27.79
C ARG A 137 3.69 -8.63 27.20
N ALA A 138 2.67 -7.93 26.70
CA ALA A 138 1.51 -8.57 26.07
C ALA A 138 1.91 -9.35 24.81
N VAL A 139 2.73 -8.76 23.94
CA VAL A 139 3.26 -9.44 22.74
C VAL A 139 4.20 -10.58 23.12
N GLY A 140 5.01 -10.41 24.17
CA GLY A 140 5.88 -11.46 24.71
C GLY A 140 5.09 -12.66 25.22
N GLY A 141 3.99 -12.42 25.94
CA GLY A 141 3.06 -13.47 26.37
C GLY A 141 2.42 -14.20 25.18
N LEU A 142 2.00 -13.46 24.15
CA LEU A 142 1.46 -14.06 22.93
C LEU A 142 2.46 -15.00 22.25
N HIS A 143 3.70 -14.55 22.07
CA HIS A 143 4.75 -15.35 21.45
C HIS A 143 5.17 -16.55 22.31
N ALA A 144 5.13 -16.41 23.64
CA ALA A 144 5.37 -17.50 24.58
C ALA A 144 4.29 -18.59 24.48
N ALA A 145 3.03 -18.21 24.20
CA ALA A 145 1.95 -19.14 23.88
C ALA A 145 2.09 -19.82 22.49
N GLY A 146 3.16 -19.52 21.73
CA GLY A 146 3.40 -20.07 20.41
C GLY A 146 2.37 -19.58 19.39
N VAL A 147 2.03 -18.29 19.48
CA VAL A 147 1.13 -17.59 18.55
C VAL A 147 1.84 -16.34 18.06
N VAL A 148 1.67 -16.05 16.77
CA VAL A 148 2.05 -14.80 16.11
C VAL A 148 0.76 -14.18 15.57
N HIS A 149 0.57 -12.89 15.78
CA HIS A 149 -0.68 -12.21 15.43
C HIS A 149 -0.79 -11.91 13.93
N GLY A 150 0.31 -11.54 13.28
CA GLY A 150 0.38 -11.29 11.84
C GLY A 150 -0.15 -9.92 11.38
N ASP A 151 -0.71 -9.12 12.30
CA ASP A 151 -1.19 -7.75 12.05
C ASP A 151 -1.17 -6.91 13.34
N LEU A 152 -0.04 -6.95 14.06
CA LEU A 152 0.10 -6.15 15.28
C LEU A 152 0.12 -4.66 14.96
N THR A 153 -0.96 -3.97 15.34
CA THR A 153 -1.05 -2.52 15.29
C THR A 153 -1.59 -1.99 16.61
N THR A 154 -1.36 -0.70 16.89
CA THR A 154 -1.97 -0.06 18.08
C THR A 154 -3.50 0.06 18.00
N SER A 155 -4.11 -0.23 16.84
CA SER A 155 -5.58 -0.29 16.70
C SER A 155 -6.12 -1.68 17.09
N ASN A 156 -5.29 -2.71 17.00
CA ASN A 156 -5.60 -4.09 17.36
C ASN A 156 -5.25 -4.40 18.84
N MET A 157 -5.21 -3.36 19.67
CA MET A 157 -4.91 -3.44 21.10
C MET A 157 -5.89 -2.55 21.85
N MET A 158 -6.59 -3.13 22.82
CA MET A 158 -7.52 -2.43 23.70
C MET A 158 -6.89 -2.18 25.06
N LEU A 159 -7.18 -1.02 25.64
CA LEU A 159 -6.81 -0.68 27.02
C LEU A 159 -8.00 -0.88 27.94
N ARG A 160 -8.06 -2.04 28.58
CA ARG A 160 -9.10 -2.38 29.55
C ARG A 160 -8.82 -1.69 30.89
N PRO A 161 -9.74 -0.86 31.41
CA PRO A 161 -9.59 -0.29 32.76
C PRO A 161 -9.50 -1.39 33.82
N VAL A 162 -8.65 -1.20 34.83
CA VAL A 162 -8.54 -2.10 35.98
C VAL A 162 -9.23 -1.44 37.17
N ALA A 163 -10.16 -2.16 37.80
CA ALA A 163 -10.91 -1.65 38.96
C ALA A 163 -9.94 -1.32 40.11
N GLY A 164 -10.01 -0.08 40.62
CA GLY A 164 -9.20 0.38 41.75
C GLY A 164 -7.89 1.13 41.38
N GLU A 165 -7.54 1.27 40.10
CA GLU A 165 -6.46 2.17 39.68
C GLU A 165 -6.98 3.61 39.47
N LEU A 166 -6.18 4.63 39.84
CA LEU A 166 -6.46 6.05 39.56
C LEU A 166 -6.73 6.26 38.06
N GLU A 167 -7.77 7.05 37.73
CA GLU A 167 -8.14 7.39 36.35
C GLU A 167 -6.98 8.03 35.59
N GLY A 168 -6.32 7.26 34.72
CA GLY A 168 -5.28 7.74 33.83
C GLY A 168 -5.49 7.16 32.45
N ARG A 169 -5.56 8.00 31.41
CA ARG A 169 -5.89 7.59 30.02
C ARG A 169 -4.96 6.53 29.42
N LEU A 170 -3.77 6.33 30.00
CA LEU A 170 -2.78 5.35 29.55
C LEU A 170 -2.68 4.14 30.50
N ARG A 171 -3.47 4.06 31.57
CA ARG A 171 -3.48 2.95 32.54
C ARG A 171 -4.51 1.88 32.16
N GLY A 172 -4.35 0.65 32.63
CA GLY A 172 -5.15 -0.51 32.19
C GLY A 172 -4.39 -1.72 31.64
N ALA A 173 -5.10 -2.82 31.49
CA ALA A 173 -4.58 -4.06 30.90
C ALA A 173 -4.63 -4.01 29.36
N ILE A 174 -3.57 -4.48 28.70
CA ILE A 174 -3.54 -4.61 27.24
C ILE A 174 -4.25 -5.90 26.85
N VAL A 175 -5.32 -5.78 26.07
CA VAL A 175 -6.04 -6.91 25.48
C VAL A 175 -5.80 -6.89 23.98
N LEU A 176 -5.25 -7.96 23.43
CA LEU A 176 -5.00 -8.09 21.99
C LEU A 176 -6.30 -8.52 21.30
N ILE A 177 -6.61 -7.93 20.15
CA ILE A 177 -7.85 -8.19 19.39
C ILE A 177 -7.57 -8.39 17.90
N ASP A 178 -8.53 -8.96 17.17
CA ASP A 178 -8.47 -9.24 15.72
C ASP A 178 -7.37 -10.23 15.28
N PHE A 179 -7.60 -11.51 15.57
CA PHE A 179 -6.69 -12.62 15.23
C PHE A 179 -6.92 -13.18 13.82
N GLY A 180 -7.51 -12.39 12.91
CA GLY A 180 -7.89 -12.85 11.57
C GLY A 180 -6.72 -13.31 10.69
N LEU A 181 -5.49 -12.89 11.01
CA LEU A 181 -4.24 -13.26 10.33
C LEU A 181 -3.27 -14.05 11.22
N ALA A 182 -3.72 -14.44 12.42
CA ALA A 182 -2.85 -15.08 13.39
C ALA A 182 -2.48 -16.51 12.99
N THR A 183 -1.26 -16.89 13.35
CA THR A 183 -0.70 -18.21 13.08
C THR A 183 -0.12 -18.82 14.34
N GLN A 184 -0.15 -20.15 14.43
CA GLN A 184 0.47 -20.87 15.54
C GLN A 184 1.86 -21.33 15.11
N THR A 185 2.88 -20.66 15.64
CA THR A 185 4.28 -20.90 15.28
C THR A 185 5.17 -20.60 16.48
N VAL A 186 6.27 -21.34 16.57
CA VAL A 186 7.34 -21.12 17.56
C VAL A 186 8.62 -20.60 16.90
N GLN A 187 8.59 -20.40 15.58
CA GLN A 187 9.75 -19.94 14.82
C GLN A 187 10.12 -18.52 15.23
N GLU A 188 11.41 -18.28 15.42
CA GLU A 188 11.91 -16.96 15.81
C GLU A 188 11.73 -15.91 14.71
N GLU A 189 11.76 -16.34 13.43
CA GLU A 189 11.50 -15.46 12.27
C GLU A 189 10.10 -14.87 12.31
N ASP A 190 9.07 -15.69 12.51
CA ASP A 190 7.69 -15.22 12.50
C ASP A 190 7.42 -14.23 13.64
N ARG A 191 7.97 -14.51 14.82
CA ARG A 191 7.92 -13.62 15.99
C ARG A 191 8.65 -12.30 15.74
N ALA A 192 9.81 -12.36 15.05
CA ALA A 192 10.57 -11.19 14.66
C ALA A 192 9.80 -10.33 13.64
N VAL A 193 9.12 -10.96 12.67
CA VAL A 193 8.26 -10.27 11.72
C VAL A 193 7.09 -9.59 12.43
N ASP A 194 6.46 -10.23 13.42
CA ASP A 194 5.36 -9.61 14.18
C ASP A 194 5.82 -8.35 14.94
N LEU A 195 6.97 -8.42 15.62
CA LEU A 195 7.58 -7.26 16.28
C LEU A 195 7.95 -6.17 15.28
N TYR A 196 8.42 -6.54 14.09
CA TYR A 196 8.73 -5.60 13.02
C TYR A 196 7.44 -4.92 12.49
N VAL A 197 6.36 -5.66 12.28
CA VAL A 197 5.05 -5.08 11.89
C VAL A 197 4.59 -4.07 12.93
N LEU A 198 4.68 -4.42 14.21
CA LEU A 198 4.35 -3.51 15.30
C LEU A 198 5.23 -2.25 15.30
N GLU A 199 6.54 -2.39 15.10
CA GLU A 199 7.49 -1.27 14.97
C GLU A 199 7.09 -0.32 13.85
N ARG A 200 6.77 -0.87 12.67
CA ARG A 200 6.37 -0.09 11.49
C ARG A 200 5.00 0.57 11.69
N ALA A 201 4.04 -0.15 12.25
CA ALA A 201 2.71 0.37 12.56
C ALA A 201 2.82 1.53 13.57
N PHE A 202 3.66 1.38 14.59
CA PHE A 202 3.91 2.40 15.60
C PHE A 202 4.54 3.66 14.99
N GLY A 203 5.64 3.53 14.24
CA GLY A 203 6.31 4.67 13.60
C GLY A 203 5.44 5.42 12.57
N SER A 204 4.44 4.76 11.98
CA SER A 204 3.47 5.42 11.09
C SER A 204 2.31 6.10 11.82
N THR A 205 1.82 5.49 12.91
CA THR A 205 0.62 5.96 13.62
C THR A 205 0.96 7.01 14.68
N HIS A 206 2.14 6.88 15.29
CA HIS A 206 2.65 7.66 16.43
C HIS A 206 4.10 8.16 16.16
N PRO A 207 4.31 9.00 15.13
CA PRO A 207 5.66 9.38 14.68
C PRO A 207 6.44 10.21 15.71
N ARG A 208 5.77 10.89 16.65
CA ARG A 208 6.46 11.65 17.71
C ARG A 208 7.02 10.72 18.79
N GLU A 209 6.37 9.57 18.97
CA GLU A 209 6.66 8.57 19.99
C GLU A 209 7.55 7.43 19.46
N GLU A 210 7.91 7.43 18.16
CA GLU A 210 8.73 6.40 17.51
C GLU A 210 10.01 6.07 18.31
N GLY A 211 10.63 7.09 18.91
CA GLY A 211 11.82 6.93 19.75
C GLY A 211 11.62 6.12 21.04
N MET A 212 10.37 5.83 21.43
CA MET A 212 10.03 5.04 22.62
C MET A 212 9.82 3.54 22.31
N PHE A 213 9.89 3.13 21.04
CA PHE A 213 9.77 1.71 20.68
C PHE A 213 10.77 0.77 21.39
N PRO A 214 12.02 1.19 21.73
CA PRO A 214 12.91 0.35 22.53
C PRO A 214 12.32 -0.12 23.87
N GLU A 215 11.39 0.62 24.47
CA GLU A 215 10.70 0.22 25.71
C GLU A 215 9.72 -0.93 25.48
N VAL A 216 9.14 -1.05 24.28
CA VAL A 216 8.34 -2.22 23.88
C VAL A 216 9.24 -3.46 23.83
N LEU A 217 10.43 -3.33 23.25
CA LEU A 217 11.39 -4.44 23.18
C LEU A 217 11.90 -4.83 24.57
N GLU A 218 12.06 -3.86 25.47
CA GLU A 218 12.42 -4.14 26.86
C GLU A 218 11.33 -4.92 27.59
N GLY A 219 10.07 -4.48 27.51
CA GLY A 219 8.94 -5.24 28.06
C GLY A 219 8.81 -6.64 27.46
N TYR A 220 9.14 -6.81 26.17
CA TYR A 220 9.17 -8.12 25.53
C TYR A 220 10.25 -9.05 26.11
N ARG A 221 11.43 -8.52 26.45
CA ARG A 221 12.53 -9.29 27.08
C ARG A 221 12.16 -9.78 28.47
N GLU A 222 11.37 -9.02 29.22
CA GLU A 222 11.00 -9.37 30.60
C GLU A 222 10.24 -10.69 30.71
N VAL A 223 9.47 -11.08 29.68
CA VAL A 223 8.57 -12.25 29.74
C VAL A 223 8.91 -13.37 28.76
N SER A 224 9.66 -13.11 27.69
CA SER A 224 9.92 -14.09 26.63
C SER A 224 11.27 -14.80 26.82
N LYS A 225 11.23 -16.10 27.19
CA LYS A 225 12.44 -16.94 27.31
C LYS A 225 13.27 -17.03 26.02
N GLY A 226 12.62 -16.88 24.85
CA GLY A 226 13.24 -16.85 23.52
C GLY A 226 13.55 -15.44 23.00
N ALA A 227 13.50 -14.41 23.86
CA ALA A 227 13.64 -13.03 23.43
C ALA A 227 14.98 -12.77 22.74
N LYS A 228 16.08 -13.37 23.21
CA LYS A 228 17.41 -13.14 22.64
C LYS A 228 17.50 -13.58 21.17
N GLY A 229 16.99 -14.76 20.85
CA GLY A 229 16.96 -15.28 19.47
C GLY A 229 16.01 -14.47 18.58
N THR A 230 14.79 -14.24 19.09
CA THR A 230 13.78 -13.42 18.38
C THR A 230 14.29 -12.00 18.08
N LEU A 231 14.94 -11.33 19.04
CA LEU A 231 15.42 -9.97 18.86
C LEU A 231 16.67 -9.90 17.97
N ARG A 232 17.54 -10.91 18.03
CA ARG A 232 18.61 -11.05 17.03
C ARG A 232 18.00 -11.18 15.64
N ARG A 233 16.99 -12.03 15.50
CA ARG A 233 16.31 -12.23 14.23
C ARG A 233 15.53 -10.99 13.80
N LEU A 234 14.99 -10.20 14.73
CA LEU A 234 14.40 -8.90 14.47
C LEU A 234 15.41 -7.94 13.83
N GLU A 235 16.68 -7.94 14.25
CA GLU A 235 17.70 -7.14 13.56
C GLU A 235 17.90 -7.63 12.12
N GLU A 236 17.94 -8.94 11.88
CA GLU A 236 18.03 -9.48 10.53
C GLU A 236 16.79 -9.15 9.68
N VAL A 237 15.59 -9.21 10.27
CA VAL A 237 14.33 -8.80 9.66
C VAL A 237 14.32 -7.30 9.40
N ARG A 238 14.90 -6.46 10.26
CA ARG A 238 15.08 -5.02 10.01
C ARG A 238 16.05 -4.76 8.87
N MET A 239 17.10 -5.57 8.75
CA MET A 239 18.06 -5.48 7.65
C MET A 239 17.44 -5.93 6.32
N ARG A 240 16.49 -6.88 6.35
CA ARG A 240 15.69 -7.33 5.18
C ARG A 240 14.49 -6.42 4.91
N GLY A 241 13.93 -5.85 5.96
CA GLY A 241 12.82 -4.94 5.99
C GLY A 241 13.25 -3.60 5.42
N ARG A 242 12.51 -3.11 4.43
CA ARG A 242 12.96 -2.05 3.51
C ARG A 242 13.08 -0.63 4.11
N LYS A 243 13.29 -0.46 5.42
CA LYS A 243 13.67 0.81 6.04
C LYS A 243 14.74 0.60 7.11
N LYS A 244 16.00 0.86 6.75
CA LYS A 244 17.11 1.04 7.71
C LYS A 244 16.73 2.16 8.70
N SER A 245 16.68 1.88 10.00
CA SER A 245 16.93 2.90 11.02
C SER A 245 18.43 2.95 11.25
N MET A 246 19.14 3.81 10.53
CA MET A 246 20.51 4.19 10.89
C MET A 246 20.50 5.08 12.14
N PRO A 247 21.59 5.09 12.93
CA PRO A 247 21.71 5.90 14.14
C PRO A 247 21.41 7.38 13.89
N ILE A 248 20.89 8.01 14.95
CA ILE A 248 20.19 9.32 15.01
C ILE A 248 21.00 10.50 14.42
N ALA A 249 22.30 10.35 14.16
CA ALA A 249 23.16 11.42 13.65
C ALA A 249 23.07 11.69 12.13
N ALA A 250 22.31 10.91 11.35
CA ALA A 250 22.28 11.04 9.88
C ALA A 250 20.90 11.33 9.25
N LYS A 251 19.91 11.83 10.01
CA LYS A 251 18.68 12.40 9.42
C LYS A 251 18.96 13.79 8.81
N ARG A 252 19.78 13.84 7.76
CA ARG A 252 19.51 14.76 6.65
C ARG A 252 18.61 13.99 5.70
N GLN A 253 17.38 14.50 5.55
CA GLN A 253 16.37 14.06 4.62
C GLN A 253 16.92 14.08 3.19
N ALA A 254 17.55 12.99 2.74
CA ALA A 254 17.88 12.83 1.34
C ALA A 254 16.57 12.59 0.58
N LYS A 255 16.04 13.65 -0.03
CA LYS A 255 14.97 13.59 -1.05
C LYS A 255 15.36 12.55 -2.09
N SER A 256 14.57 11.48 -2.21
CA SER A 256 14.70 10.57 -3.34
C SER A 256 13.98 11.20 -4.53
N PRO A 257 14.66 11.52 -5.64
CA PRO A 257 14.03 12.15 -6.79
C PRO A 257 12.99 11.22 -7.43
N ASP A 258 11.91 11.82 -7.93
CA ASP A 258 10.83 11.16 -8.68
C ASP A 258 11.05 11.35 -10.18
N LEU A 259 10.75 10.32 -11.00
CA LEU A 259 10.95 10.41 -12.45
C LEU A 259 10.05 11.48 -13.08
N GLY A 260 8.81 11.63 -12.62
CA GLY A 260 7.91 12.67 -13.11
C GLY A 260 8.46 14.07 -12.88
N LEU A 261 9.00 14.34 -11.68
CA LEU A 261 9.69 15.61 -11.40
C LEU A 261 10.91 15.84 -12.30
N ALA A 262 11.73 14.81 -12.52
CA ALA A 262 12.92 14.92 -13.37
C ALA A 262 12.57 15.14 -14.85
N LEU A 263 11.52 14.48 -15.35
CA LEU A 263 10.98 14.70 -16.69
C LEU A 263 10.48 16.14 -16.84
N THR A 264 9.67 16.63 -15.90
CA THR A 264 9.18 18.01 -15.90
C THR A 264 10.34 19.01 -15.88
N THR A 265 11.35 18.77 -15.04
CA THR A 265 12.56 19.61 -14.98
C THR A 265 13.27 19.65 -16.33
N LYS A 266 13.52 18.49 -16.95
CA LYS A 266 14.23 18.41 -18.23
C LYS A 266 13.43 19.05 -19.36
N LEU A 267 12.11 18.83 -19.42
CA LEU A 267 11.26 19.44 -20.43
C LEU A 267 11.16 20.97 -20.28
N LEU A 268 11.06 21.50 -19.05
CA LEU A 268 11.07 22.96 -18.83
C LEU A 268 12.42 23.62 -19.12
N SER A 269 13.52 22.86 -19.01
CA SER A 269 14.84 23.35 -19.41
C SER A 269 15.00 23.55 -20.92
N LEU A 270 14.10 22.99 -21.73
CA LEU A 270 14.10 23.18 -23.19
C LEU A 270 13.48 24.54 -23.56
N PRO A 271 13.90 25.14 -24.70
CA PRO A 271 13.31 26.37 -25.20
C PRO A 271 11.79 26.24 -25.40
N ALA A 272 11.05 27.34 -25.19
CA ALA A 272 9.60 27.39 -25.40
C ALA A 272 9.16 27.04 -26.83
N SER A 273 10.05 27.23 -27.82
CA SER A 273 9.84 26.81 -29.21
C SER A 273 9.87 25.29 -29.41
N GLN A 274 10.38 24.54 -28.44
CA GLN A 274 10.42 23.07 -28.45
C GLN A 274 9.40 22.46 -27.50
N VAL A 275 9.18 23.08 -26.34
CA VAL A 275 8.16 22.67 -25.37
C VAL A 275 7.43 23.92 -24.89
N SER A 276 6.26 24.18 -25.48
CA SER A 276 5.51 25.40 -25.20
C SER A 276 4.89 25.39 -23.80
N HIS A 277 4.31 24.27 -23.38
CA HIS A 277 3.60 24.16 -22.10
C HIS A 277 3.67 22.74 -21.53
N ILE A 278 3.65 22.61 -20.21
CA ILE A 278 3.63 21.31 -19.52
C ILE A 278 2.48 21.24 -18.52
N PHE A 279 1.69 20.18 -18.62
CA PHE A 279 0.70 19.82 -17.61
C PHE A 279 1.25 18.72 -16.72
N ALA A 280 1.54 19.04 -15.46
CA ALA A 280 2.02 18.09 -14.47
C ALA A 280 0.83 17.52 -13.69
N LEU A 281 0.40 16.31 -14.07
CA LEU A 281 -0.70 15.61 -13.39
C LEU A 281 -0.18 14.87 -12.15
N THR A 282 -0.74 15.17 -10.98
CA THR A 282 -0.40 14.51 -9.71
C THR A 282 -1.67 14.01 -9.01
N ARG A 283 -1.58 12.88 -8.30
CA ARG A 283 -2.71 12.32 -7.54
C ARG A 283 -3.22 13.23 -6.42
N SER A 284 -2.32 14.04 -5.87
CA SER A 284 -2.58 14.98 -4.76
C SER A 284 -1.82 16.27 -5.03
N ALA A 285 -1.82 17.20 -4.07
CA ALA A 285 -0.98 18.40 -4.14
C ALA A 285 0.47 18.04 -4.54
N PRO A 286 1.10 18.82 -5.44
CA PRO A 286 2.48 18.62 -5.87
C PRO A 286 3.44 18.55 -4.68
N SER A 287 4.55 17.81 -4.85
CA SER A 287 5.64 17.86 -3.87
C SER A 287 6.21 19.29 -3.80
N PRO A 288 6.85 19.70 -2.69
CA PRO A 288 7.42 21.04 -2.59
C PRO A 288 8.41 21.39 -3.72
N ASP A 289 9.16 20.42 -4.23
CA ASP A 289 10.08 20.63 -5.36
C ASP A 289 9.35 20.81 -6.68
N LEU A 290 8.32 19.99 -6.92
CA LEU A 290 7.50 20.13 -8.11
C LEU A 290 6.75 21.45 -8.07
N GLN A 291 6.15 21.82 -6.94
CA GLN A 291 5.47 23.10 -6.78
C GLN A 291 6.43 24.26 -7.06
N LYS A 292 7.61 24.26 -6.44
CA LYS A 292 8.63 25.30 -6.69
C LYS A 292 9.02 25.39 -8.17
N LEU A 293 9.17 24.26 -8.84
CA LEU A 293 9.50 24.20 -10.26
C LEU A 293 8.35 24.77 -11.12
N LEU A 294 7.11 24.39 -10.83
CA LEU A 294 5.93 24.88 -11.55
C LEU A 294 5.74 26.38 -11.33
N ASP A 295 5.94 26.88 -10.11
CA ASP A 295 5.84 28.31 -9.79
C ASP A 295 6.90 29.12 -10.57
N ALA A 296 8.13 28.59 -10.66
CA ALA A 296 9.24 29.21 -11.40
C ALA A 296 9.03 29.24 -12.92
N HIS A 297 8.11 28.43 -13.44
CA HIS A 297 7.76 28.33 -14.86
C HIS A 297 6.24 28.42 -15.07
N SER A 298 5.57 29.28 -14.30
CA SER A 298 4.10 29.40 -14.30
C SER A 298 3.52 29.89 -15.63
N ASP A 299 4.35 30.51 -16.48
CA ASP A 299 4.03 30.90 -17.85
C ASP A 299 3.94 29.70 -18.82
N ARG A 300 4.59 28.58 -18.48
CA ARG A 300 4.76 27.40 -19.33
C ARG A 300 4.44 26.08 -18.63
N SER A 301 3.81 26.14 -17.46
CA SER A 301 3.48 24.94 -16.71
C SER A 301 2.19 25.09 -15.91
N THR A 302 1.50 23.99 -15.71
CA THR A 302 0.24 23.94 -14.96
C THR A 302 0.17 22.66 -14.16
N SER A 303 -0.13 22.79 -12.86
CA SER A 303 -0.44 21.66 -12.01
C SER A 303 -1.87 21.18 -12.25
N VAL A 304 -2.05 19.88 -12.38
CA VAL A 304 -3.36 19.24 -12.52
C VAL A 304 -3.47 18.16 -11.46
N ILE A 305 -4.50 18.20 -10.61
CA ILE A 305 -4.66 17.24 -9.52
C ILE A 305 -5.77 16.24 -9.89
N ALA A 306 -5.39 14.99 -10.14
CA ALA A 306 -6.32 13.90 -10.40
C ALA A 306 -5.67 12.54 -10.13
N SER A 307 -6.44 11.58 -9.61
CA SER A 307 -6.01 10.19 -9.55
C SER A 307 -6.27 9.52 -10.89
N VAL A 308 -5.28 8.83 -11.46
CA VAL A 308 -5.44 8.12 -12.75
C VAL A 308 -6.46 6.97 -12.70
N THR A 309 -6.80 6.51 -11.49
CA THR A 309 -7.81 5.48 -11.24
C THR A 309 -9.21 6.04 -10.96
N ASP A 310 -9.38 7.37 -11.03
CA ASP A 310 -10.64 8.07 -10.77
C ASP A 310 -11.12 8.74 -12.06
N GLY A 311 -12.06 8.10 -12.76
CA GLY A 311 -12.60 8.56 -14.05
C GLY A 311 -13.13 10.00 -13.99
N PRO A 312 -14.07 10.32 -13.08
CA PRO A 312 -14.56 11.69 -12.91
C PRO A 312 -13.46 12.73 -12.63
N ALA A 313 -12.45 12.40 -11.82
CA ALA A 313 -11.32 13.30 -11.59
C ALA A 313 -10.48 13.51 -12.87
N ILE A 314 -10.31 12.48 -13.69
CA ILE A 314 -9.62 12.57 -14.98
C ILE A 314 -10.43 13.40 -15.99
N GLU A 315 -11.75 13.26 -16.04
CA GLU A 315 -12.59 14.11 -16.88
C GLU A 315 -12.46 15.60 -16.49
N ALA A 316 -12.46 15.89 -15.18
CA ALA A 316 -12.21 17.24 -14.69
C ALA A 316 -10.81 17.75 -15.06
N ALA A 317 -9.78 16.88 -14.99
CA ALA A 317 -8.43 17.20 -15.44
C ALA A 317 -8.40 17.53 -16.95
N VAL A 318 -9.11 16.78 -17.78
CA VAL A 318 -9.23 17.05 -19.23
C VAL A 318 -9.86 18.43 -19.46
N GLN A 319 -10.92 18.80 -18.73
CA GLN A 319 -11.53 20.12 -18.85
C GLN A 319 -10.59 21.25 -18.45
N GLN A 320 -9.81 21.06 -17.38
CA GLN A 320 -8.81 22.03 -16.95
C GLN A 320 -7.72 22.22 -18.02
N VAL A 321 -7.19 21.11 -18.57
CA VAL A 321 -6.16 21.14 -19.61
C VAL A 321 -6.70 21.73 -20.90
N SER A 322 -7.91 21.35 -21.32
CA SER A 322 -8.58 21.91 -22.50
C SER A 322 -8.76 23.42 -22.38
N SER A 323 -9.16 23.91 -21.20
CA SER A 323 -9.34 25.34 -20.96
C SER A 323 -8.02 26.11 -21.05
N ALA A 324 -6.92 25.52 -20.56
CA ALA A 324 -5.59 26.12 -20.64
C ALA A 324 -5.00 26.10 -22.07
N LEU A 325 -5.35 25.09 -22.87
CA LEU A 325 -4.91 24.98 -24.27
C LEU A 325 -5.75 25.86 -25.22
N GLY A 326 -7.01 26.15 -24.89
CA GLY A 326 -7.94 26.83 -25.78
C GLY A 326 -8.20 25.98 -27.03
N ASP A 327 -7.95 26.56 -28.21
CA ASP A 327 -8.11 25.87 -29.49
C ASP A 327 -6.94 24.93 -29.85
N LYS A 328 -5.85 24.95 -29.07
CA LYS A 328 -4.67 24.10 -29.30
C LYS A 328 -4.94 22.67 -28.84
N GLY A 329 -4.24 21.71 -29.46
CA GLY A 329 -4.20 20.33 -29.00
C GLY A 329 -3.10 20.02 -28.00
N LEU A 330 -3.13 18.80 -27.48
CA LEU A 330 -2.04 18.21 -26.69
C LEU A 330 -1.14 17.41 -27.63
N ASP A 331 0.17 17.67 -27.66
CA ASP A 331 1.07 16.99 -28.59
C ASP A 331 1.55 15.62 -28.10
N VAL A 332 1.82 15.50 -26.80
CA VAL A 332 2.45 14.33 -26.20
C VAL A 332 1.77 13.99 -24.87
N LEU A 333 1.35 12.74 -24.72
CA LEU A 333 0.94 12.16 -23.44
C LEU A 333 2.02 11.18 -22.95
N ILE A 334 2.49 11.37 -21.71
CA ILE A 334 3.46 10.48 -21.06
C ILE A 334 2.81 9.81 -19.85
N ASN A 335 2.44 8.54 -20.01
CA ASN A 335 1.89 7.71 -18.94
C ASN A 335 3.02 7.20 -18.04
N ASN A 336 3.42 8.03 -17.07
CA ASN A 336 4.50 7.75 -16.11
C ASN A 336 4.00 7.15 -14.78
N ALA A 337 2.77 7.44 -14.37
CA ALA A 337 2.25 7.01 -13.08
C ALA A 337 2.26 5.47 -12.96
N GLY A 338 2.75 4.97 -11.83
CA GLY A 338 2.77 3.54 -11.56
C GLY A 338 3.41 3.18 -10.24
N ALA A 339 3.21 1.93 -9.83
CA ALA A 339 3.83 1.34 -8.66
C ALA A 339 4.35 -0.06 -8.98
N ALA A 340 5.19 -0.59 -8.10
CA ALA A 340 5.68 -1.97 -8.17
C ALA A 340 5.46 -2.68 -6.84
N ASP A 341 5.20 -3.98 -6.90
CA ASP A 341 5.20 -4.85 -5.74
C ASP A 341 6.63 -5.20 -5.32
N ALA A 342 6.72 -5.90 -4.19
CA ALA A 342 7.95 -6.48 -3.70
C ALA A 342 7.62 -7.75 -2.93
N ASN A 343 7.92 -8.89 -3.54
CA ASN A 343 7.52 -10.21 -3.07
C ASN A 343 8.75 -11.12 -2.90
N PRO A 344 9.67 -10.80 -1.97
CA PRO A 344 10.87 -11.60 -1.72
C PRO A 344 10.54 -13.01 -1.20
N GLY A 345 9.32 -13.24 -0.70
CA GLY A 345 8.80 -14.56 -0.33
C GLY A 345 8.43 -15.45 -1.53
N GLY A 346 8.72 -14.99 -2.76
CA GLY A 346 8.41 -15.71 -3.98
C GLY A 346 6.96 -15.57 -4.43
N MET A 347 6.58 -16.30 -5.47
CA MET A 347 5.25 -16.23 -6.07
C MET A 347 4.12 -16.48 -5.04
N GLN A 348 4.35 -17.36 -4.06
CA GLN A 348 3.37 -17.71 -3.02
C GLN A 348 3.00 -16.53 -2.11
N SER A 349 3.87 -15.50 -2.02
CA SER A 349 3.60 -14.32 -1.19
C SER A 349 2.76 -13.25 -1.91
N VAL A 350 2.52 -13.41 -3.21
CA VAL A 350 1.76 -12.45 -4.01
C VAL A 350 0.28 -12.57 -3.64
N LYS A 351 -0.28 -11.52 -3.06
CA LYS A 351 -1.70 -11.47 -2.71
C LYS A 351 -2.54 -11.05 -3.92
N ALA A 352 -3.73 -11.62 -4.05
CA ALA A 352 -4.64 -11.29 -5.15
C ALA A 352 -5.02 -9.80 -5.14
N GLU A 353 -5.23 -9.23 -3.94
CA GLU A 353 -5.57 -7.82 -3.77
C GLU A 353 -4.45 -6.91 -4.29
N GLN A 354 -3.19 -7.24 -3.98
CA GLN A 354 -2.02 -6.51 -4.49
C GLN A 354 -1.93 -6.59 -6.02
N MET A 355 -2.26 -7.74 -6.61
CA MET A 355 -2.29 -7.89 -8.07
C MET A 355 -3.37 -7.00 -8.69
N MET A 356 -4.56 -6.96 -8.10
CA MET A 356 -5.66 -6.10 -8.55
C MET A 356 -5.30 -4.62 -8.41
N GLU A 357 -4.74 -4.18 -7.29
CA GLU A 357 -4.30 -2.79 -7.08
C GLU A 357 -3.28 -2.33 -8.13
N LEU A 358 -2.32 -3.20 -8.47
CA LEU A 358 -1.32 -2.88 -9.50
C LEU A 358 -1.89 -2.92 -10.91
N PHE A 359 -2.85 -3.81 -11.20
CA PHE A 359 -3.57 -3.77 -12.48
C PHE A 359 -4.39 -2.50 -12.61
N GLU A 360 -5.11 -2.12 -11.57
CA GLU A 360 -5.93 -0.92 -11.54
C GLU A 360 -5.05 0.33 -11.75
N LEU A 361 -3.94 0.46 -11.03
CA LEU A 361 -3.05 1.62 -11.19
C LEU A 361 -2.28 1.61 -12.51
N ASN A 362 -1.58 0.52 -12.82
CA ASN A 362 -0.62 0.51 -13.94
C ASN A 362 -1.28 0.27 -15.29
N VAL A 363 -2.44 -0.41 -15.34
CA VAL A 363 -3.10 -0.80 -16.60
C VAL A 363 -4.38 0.00 -16.81
N VAL A 364 -5.33 -0.11 -15.87
CA VAL A 364 -6.62 0.62 -15.99
C VAL A 364 -6.37 2.12 -15.94
N GLY A 365 -5.49 2.60 -15.06
CA GLY A 365 -5.13 4.02 -15.01
C GLY A 365 -4.55 4.56 -16.33
N VAL A 366 -3.71 3.78 -17.01
CA VAL A 366 -3.17 4.13 -18.33
C VAL A 366 -4.29 4.23 -19.37
N GLN A 367 -5.21 3.26 -19.37
CA GLN A 367 -6.37 3.28 -20.25
C GLN A 367 -7.27 4.49 -19.98
N THR A 368 -7.65 4.72 -18.72
CA THR A 368 -8.52 5.82 -18.31
C THR A 368 -7.96 7.18 -18.76
N VAL A 369 -6.67 7.44 -18.48
CA VAL A 369 -6.02 8.69 -18.89
C VAL A 369 -5.95 8.79 -20.42
N THR A 370 -5.49 7.73 -21.10
CA THR A 370 -5.31 7.76 -22.55
C THR A 370 -6.63 8.01 -23.27
N ALA A 371 -7.68 7.28 -22.92
CA ALA A 371 -9.01 7.43 -23.52
C ALA A 371 -9.59 8.84 -23.27
N ALA A 372 -9.46 9.36 -22.05
CA ALA A 372 -10.01 10.67 -21.70
C ALA A 372 -9.27 11.84 -22.39
N PHE A 373 -7.95 11.75 -22.54
CA PHE A 373 -7.13 12.79 -23.19
C PHE A 373 -7.07 12.66 -24.71
N LEU A 374 -7.55 11.55 -25.30
CA LEU A 374 -7.48 11.30 -26.73
C LEU A 374 -8.06 12.44 -27.59
N PRO A 375 -9.23 13.05 -27.27
CA PRO A 375 -9.76 14.17 -28.06
C PRO A 375 -8.86 15.42 -28.08
N LEU A 376 -8.07 15.65 -27.03
CA LEU A 376 -7.08 16.73 -27.01
C LEU A 376 -5.84 16.34 -27.84
N LEU A 377 -5.44 15.08 -27.78
CA LEU A 377 -4.31 14.55 -28.55
C LEU A 377 -4.60 14.54 -30.06
N GLU A 378 -5.83 14.26 -30.47
CA GLU A 378 -6.25 14.27 -31.88
C GLU A 378 -6.07 15.64 -32.54
N LYS A 379 -6.20 16.72 -31.75
CA LYS A 379 -5.93 18.11 -32.16
C LYS A 379 -4.44 18.47 -32.13
N GLY A 380 -3.61 17.64 -31.51
CA GLY A 380 -2.17 17.83 -31.42
C GLY A 380 -1.48 17.62 -32.77
N MET A 381 -0.32 18.26 -32.92
CA MET A 381 0.51 18.16 -34.12
C MET A 381 1.42 16.93 -34.07
N GLU A 382 2.00 16.60 -32.91
CA GLU A 382 2.92 15.44 -32.79
C GLU A 382 2.21 14.09 -32.59
N LYS A 383 1.06 14.08 -31.89
CA LYS A 383 0.24 12.89 -31.63
C LYS A 383 1.01 11.69 -31.05
N LYS A 384 1.78 11.92 -29.97
CA LYS A 384 2.57 10.88 -29.32
C LYS A 384 1.95 10.40 -28.01
N ILE A 385 1.90 9.09 -27.82
CA ILE A 385 1.49 8.47 -26.55
C ILE A 385 2.61 7.54 -26.09
N VAL A 386 3.20 7.85 -24.94
CA VAL A 386 4.37 7.17 -24.40
C VAL A 386 3.97 6.48 -23.11
N ASN A 387 4.05 5.16 -23.10
CA ASN A 387 3.77 4.36 -21.92
C ASN A 387 5.08 3.96 -21.25
N LEU A 388 5.36 4.51 -20.05
CA LEU A 388 6.56 4.12 -19.32
C LEU A 388 6.41 2.67 -18.85
N SER A 389 7.27 1.80 -19.37
CA SER A 389 7.29 0.37 -19.10
C SER A 389 8.64 -0.04 -18.49
N THR A 390 9.00 -1.31 -18.60
CA THR A 390 10.22 -1.87 -18.03
C THR A 390 10.66 -3.10 -18.80
N SER A 391 11.96 -3.36 -18.87
CA SER A 391 12.50 -4.62 -19.41
C SER A 391 12.01 -5.84 -18.63
N LEU A 392 11.62 -5.68 -17.37
CA LEU A 392 11.03 -6.76 -16.56
C LEU A 392 9.65 -7.23 -17.09
N ALA A 393 9.01 -6.44 -17.95
CA ALA A 393 7.73 -6.76 -18.57
C ALA A 393 7.86 -7.64 -19.81
N SER A 394 9.10 -7.84 -20.29
CA SER A 394 9.37 -8.70 -21.44
C SER A 394 9.18 -10.17 -21.06
N ILE A 395 8.24 -10.84 -21.72
CA ILE A 395 8.01 -12.27 -21.60
C ILE A 395 9.22 -13.03 -22.17
N SER A 396 9.76 -12.56 -23.29
CA SER A 396 10.96 -13.13 -23.93
C SER A 396 12.19 -13.07 -23.03
N MET A 397 12.33 -12.03 -22.21
CA MET A 397 13.44 -11.86 -21.25
C MET A 397 13.11 -12.34 -19.83
N ALA A 398 11.96 -12.98 -19.61
CA ALA A 398 11.48 -13.31 -18.26
C ALA A 398 12.45 -14.21 -17.47
N ALA A 399 13.17 -15.11 -18.14
CA ALA A 399 14.19 -15.95 -17.53
C ALA A 399 15.37 -15.13 -16.98
N HIS A 400 15.89 -14.18 -17.77
CA HIS A 400 17.01 -13.31 -17.38
C HIS A 400 16.63 -12.33 -16.27
N THR A 401 15.36 -11.95 -16.20
CA THR A 401 14.84 -10.99 -15.22
C THR A 401 14.17 -11.67 -14.02
N HIS A 402 14.26 -13.00 -13.89
CA HIS A 402 13.60 -13.77 -12.83
C HIS A 402 14.06 -13.36 -11.43
N PHE A 403 15.31 -12.93 -11.29
CA PHE A 403 15.90 -12.48 -10.02
C PHE A 403 15.13 -11.33 -9.34
N ALA A 404 14.39 -10.51 -10.10
CA ALA A 404 13.60 -9.42 -9.56
C ALA A 404 12.26 -9.94 -9.00
N PRO A 405 12.01 -9.86 -7.67
CA PRO A 405 10.83 -10.46 -7.04
C PRO A 405 9.62 -9.52 -7.11
N THR A 406 9.19 -9.17 -8.32
CA THR A 406 8.14 -8.15 -8.59
C THR A 406 7.06 -8.71 -9.53
N TYR A 407 6.42 -9.81 -9.10
CA TYR A 407 5.52 -10.60 -9.94
C TYR A 407 4.33 -9.80 -10.49
N ALA A 408 3.59 -9.12 -9.61
CA ALA A 408 2.41 -8.37 -10.02
C ALA A 408 2.80 -7.16 -10.88
N TYR A 409 3.93 -6.51 -10.58
CA TYR A 409 4.47 -5.43 -11.39
C TYR A 409 4.82 -5.89 -12.81
N LYS A 410 5.56 -6.99 -12.96
CA LYS A 410 5.92 -7.57 -14.27
C LYS A 410 4.68 -7.87 -15.10
N ILE A 411 3.70 -8.54 -14.51
CA ILE A 411 2.45 -8.90 -15.20
C ILE A 411 1.67 -7.64 -15.59
N SER A 412 1.55 -6.66 -14.69
CA SER A 412 0.84 -5.41 -15.00
C SER A 412 1.53 -4.62 -16.13
N LYS A 413 2.87 -4.57 -16.16
CA LYS A 413 3.61 -3.88 -17.23
C LYS A 413 3.63 -4.66 -18.53
N ALA A 414 3.54 -6.00 -18.51
CA ALA A 414 3.31 -6.81 -19.70
C ALA A 414 1.90 -6.53 -20.29
N ALA A 415 0.90 -6.28 -19.44
CA ALA A 415 -0.41 -5.83 -19.90
C ALA A 415 -0.36 -4.40 -20.49
N VAL A 416 0.43 -3.48 -19.92
CA VAL A 416 0.70 -2.16 -20.53
C VAL A 416 1.39 -2.28 -21.90
N ASN A 417 2.31 -3.24 -22.05
CA ASN A 417 2.94 -3.54 -23.33
C ASN A 417 1.90 -3.99 -24.37
N MET A 418 1.00 -4.91 -24.02
CA MET A 418 -0.08 -5.32 -24.92
C MET A 418 -1.02 -4.15 -25.26
N LEU A 419 -1.40 -3.34 -24.28
CA LEU A 419 -2.21 -2.13 -24.47
C LEU A 419 -1.54 -1.18 -25.48
N THR A 420 -0.23 -0.97 -25.35
CA THR A 420 0.57 -0.15 -26.27
C THR A 420 0.48 -0.66 -27.70
N VAL A 421 0.63 -1.97 -27.90
CA VAL A 421 0.54 -2.60 -29.23
C VAL A 421 -0.87 -2.43 -29.81
N GLN A 422 -1.92 -2.68 -29.04
CA GLN A 422 -3.30 -2.52 -29.53
C GLN A 422 -3.59 -1.07 -29.95
N TYR A 423 -3.23 -0.09 -29.11
CA TYR A 423 -3.49 1.32 -29.45
C TYR A 423 -2.63 1.83 -30.61
N SER A 424 -1.44 1.25 -30.79
CA SER A 424 -0.63 1.54 -31.98
C SER A 424 -1.36 1.16 -33.28
N PHE A 425 -2.16 0.08 -33.27
CA PHE A 425 -2.95 -0.32 -34.44
C PHE A 425 -4.20 0.53 -34.62
N ASP A 426 -4.90 0.83 -33.53
CA ASP A 426 -6.15 1.61 -33.58
C ASP A 426 -5.92 3.07 -33.98
N LEU A 427 -4.76 3.65 -33.62
CA LEU A 427 -4.49 5.07 -33.79
C LEU A 427 -3.52 5.40 -34.93
N LYS A 428 -2.87 4.41 -35.56
CA LYS A 428 -1.87 4.66 -36.63
C LYS A 428 -2.42 5.49 -37.79
N ASP A 429 -3.65 5.20 -38.23
CA ASP A 429 -4.25 5.84 -39.41
C ASP A 429 -4.65 7.29 -39.13
N GLN A 430 -4.68 7.68 -37.84
CA GLN A 430 -4.90 9.04 -37.37
C GLN A 430 -3.58 9.82 -37.18
N GLY A 431 -2.44 9.20 -37.49
CA GLY A 431 -1.10 9.78 -37.42
C GLY A 431 -0.41 9.64 -36.05
N PHE A 432 -0.94 8.81 -35.15
CA PHE A 432 -0.34 8.64 -33.83
C PHE A 432 0.91 7.76 -33.84
N THR A 433 1.84 8.09 -32.94
CA THR A 433 2.95 7.19 -32.56
C THR A 433 2.77 6.79 -31.10
N VAL A 434 2.40 5.52 -30.87
CA VAL A 434 2.18 4.92 -29.55
C VAL A 434 3.27 3.91 -29.27
N PHE A 435 4.04 4.06 -28.20
CA PHE A 435 5.15 3.15 -27.89
C PHE A 435 5.43 3.04 -26.39
N ALA A 436 6.05 1.92 -26.01
CA ALA A 436 6.49 1.67 -24.65
C ALA A 436 7.95 2.09 -24.52
N LEU A 437 8.31 2.61 -23.34
CA LEU A 437 9.68 3.09 -23.10
C LEU A 437 10.15 2.67 -21.70
N THR A 438 11.27 1.96 -21.65
CA THR A 438 11.93 1.57 -20.40
C THR A 438 12.92 2.66 -19.99
N PRO A 439 12.72 3.36 -18.85
CA PRO A 439 13.59 4.44 -18.41
C PRO A 439 14.87 3.94 -17.72
N GLY A 440 15.08 2.62 -17.69
CA GLY A 440 16.13 1.95 -16.93
C GLY A 440 15.85 1.79 -15.43
N TRP A 441 16.78 1.18 -14.71
CA TRP A 441 16.67 0.97 -13.27
C TRP A 441 17.18 2.21 -12.51
N LEU A 442 16.25 3.10 -12.19
CA LEU A 442 16.51 4.44 -11.63
C LEU A 442 16.49 4.47 -10.10
N LYS A 443 17.32 5.33 -9.50
CA LYS A 443 17.40 5.62 -8.05
C LYS A 443 16.19 6.41 -7.52
N THR A 444 14.99 5.90 -7.79
CA THR A 444 13.72 6.40 -7.26
C THR A 444 13.29 5.59 -6.02
N LYS A 445 12.19 6.00 -5.38
CA LYS A 445 11.54 5.17 -4.35
C LYS A 445 11.11 3.79 -4.90
N LEU A 446 10.67 3.72 -6.16
CA LEU A 446 10.24 2.49 -6.81
C LEU A 446 11.44 1.58 -7.14
N GLY A 447 12.49 2.15 -7.74
CA GLY A 447 13.69 1.38 -8.10
C GLY A 447 14.58 1.03 -6.91
N GLY A 448 14.47 1.74 -5.80
CA GLY A 448 15.32 1.56 -4.62
C GLY A 448 16.62 2.35 -4.75
N VAL A 449 16.70 3.47 -4.04
CA VAL A 449 17.78 4.47 -4.11
C VAL A 449 19.19 3.87 -3.91
N ASP A 450 19.30 2.85 -3.04
CA ASP A 450 20.57 2.21 -2.71
C ASP A 450 21.00 1.13 -3.72
N TYR A 451 20.09 0.66 -4.58
CA TYR A 451 20.30 -0.54 -5.42
C TYR A 451 20.30 -0.24 -6.91
N ALA A 452 19.47 0.72 -7.33
CA ALA A 452 19.34 1.09 -8.72
C ALA A 452 20.64 1.68 -9.27
N HIS A 453 20.95 1.35 -10.52
CA HIS A 453 22.25 1.70 -11.12
C HIS A 453 22.30 3.13 -11.67
N LEU A 454 21.16 3.67 -12.11
CA LEU A 454 21.09 4.95 -12.81
C LEU A 454 20.56 6.07 -11.93
N SER A 455 21.08 7.29 -12.11
CA SER A 455 20.44 8.47 -11.54
C SER A 455 19.09 8.74 -12.23
N VAL A 456 18.18 9.40 -11.54
CA VAL A 456 16.85 9.73 -12.09
C VAL A 456 16.98 10.71 -13.26
N GLU A 457 17.95 11.61 -13.18
CA GLU A 457 18.27 12.62 -14.19
C GLU A 457 18.79 11.98 -15.47
N GLN A 458 19.67 10.99 -15.38
CA GLN A 458 20.16 10.23 -16.54
C GLN A 458 19.01 9.52 -17.27
N GLY A 459 18.12 8.88 -16.52
CA GLY A 459 16.92 8.25 -17.08
C GLY A 459 15.99 9.26 -17.75
N ALA A 460 15.71 10.37 -17.07
CA ALA A 460 14.83 11.42 -17.58
C ALA A 460 15.39 12.08 -18.86
N GLU A 461 16.71 12.29 -18.92
CA GLU A 461 17.38 12.84 -20.09
C GLU A 461 17.21 11.94 -21.32
N GLU A 462 17.47 10.64 -21.16
CA GLU A 462 17.30 9.68 -22.26
C GLU A 462 15.83 9.51 -22.65
N VAL A 463 14.91 9.49 -21.68
CA VAL A 463 13.47 9.44 -21.97
C VAL A 463 13.06 10.66 -22.80
N VAL A 464 13.42 11.88 -22.38
CA VAL A 464 13.07 13.09 -23.14
C VAL A 464 13.72 13.08 -24.53
N ARG A 465 14.96 12.61 -24.66
CA ARG A 465 15.65 12.47 -25.95
C ARG A 465 14.87 11.55 -26.89
N ILE A 466 14.46 10.37 -26.41
CA ILE A 466 13.73 9.37 -27.21
C ILE A 466 12.34 9.87 -27.58
N VAL A 467 11.58 10.44 -26.64
CA VAL A 467 10.24 10.97 -26.91
C VAL A 467 10.25 12.05 -28.00
N ARG A 468 11.24 12.93 -27.96
CA ARG A 468 11.39 13.98 -28.98
C ARG A 468 11.83 13.44 -30.34
N ALA A 469 12.73 12.45 -30.35
CA ALA A 469 13.23 11.84 -31.58
C ALA A 469 12.27 10.79 -32.19
N ALA A 470 11.26 10.34 -31.44
CA ALA A 470 10.32 9.32 -31.87
C ALA A 470 9.59 9.73 -33.16
N SER A 471 9.60 8.82 -34.13
CA SER A 471 8.91 8.90 -35.41
C SER A 471 7.92 7.73 -35.55
N PRO A 472 7.08 7.69 -36.59
CA PRO A 472 6.18 6.55 -36.81
C PRO A 472 6.88 5.18 -36.89
N GLU A 473 8.19 5.13 -37.13
CA GLU A 473 8.99 3.89 -37.15
C GLU A 473 9.04 3.16 -35.81
N VAL A 474 8.79 3.87 -34.70
CA VAL A 474 8.75 3.27 -33.36
C VAL A 474 7.35 2.93 -32.88
N ASN A 475 6.32 3.19 -33.70
CA ASN A 475 4.94 2.89 -33.36
C ASN A 475 4.77 1.38 -33.08
N GLY A 476 4.17 1.05 -31.94
CA GLY A 476 3.93 -0.32 -31.51
C GLY A 476 5.18 -1.08 -31.05
N LYS A 477 6.27 -0.39 -30.69
CA LYS A 477 7.52 -0.99 -30.18
C LYS A 477 7.73 -0.73 -28.68
N SER A 478 8.64 -1.49 -28.06
CA SER A 478 9.17 -1.21 -26.71
C SER A 478 10.63 -0.80 -26.81
N LEU A 479 10.93 0.45 -26.45
CA LEU A 479 12.27 1.00 -26.56
C LEU A 479 13.02 0.94 -25.23
N ASN A 480 14.33 0.76 -25.32
CA ASN A 480 15.27 0.88 -24.21
C ASN A 480 16.00 2.22 -24.27
N ILE A 481 16.40 2.75 -23.11
CA ILE A 481 17.34 3.88 -23.07
C ILE A 481 18.75 3.41 -23.43
N LYS A 482 19.62 4.35 -23.83
CA LYS A 482 21.03 4.06 -24.12
C LYS A 482 21.93 4.60 -23.01
N VAL A 483 22.53 3.71 -22.23
CA VAL A 483 23.56 4.07 -21.23
C VAL A 483 24.68 3.02 -21.29
N PRO A 484 25.85 3.37 -21.84
CA PRO A 484 26.93 2.40 -22.03
C PRO A 484 27.53 1.94 -20.70
N GLY A 485 28.09 0.72 -20.71
CA GLY A 485 28.91 0.20 -19.61
C GLY A 485 28.16 -0.54 -18.50
N ILE A 486 26.83 -0.65 -18.56
CA ILE A 486 26.04 -1.43 -17.58
C ILE A 486 25.57 -2.74 -18.23
N LYS A 487 25.88 -3.87 -17.60
CA LYS A 487 25.54 -5.21 -18.10
C LYS A 487 24.80 -6.04 -17.05
N PHE A 488 23.90 -6.90 -17.50
CA PHE A 488 23.29 -7.97 -16.71
C PHE A 488 23.72 -9.31 -17.29
N GLY A 489 24.75 -9.92 -16.70
CA GLY A 489 25.45 -11.04 -17.32
C GLY A 489 26.18 -10.58 -18.60
N GLU A 490 25.89 -11.21 -19.73
CA GLU A 490 26.50 -10.86 -21.02
C GLU A 490 25.73 -9.78 -21.80
N ILE A 491 24.53 -9.41 -21.34
CA ILE A 491 23.61 -8.50 -22.05
C ILE A 491 23.87 -7.05 -21.62
N GLU A 492 23.98 -6.13 -22.58
CA GLU A 492 23.96 -4.69 -22.28
C GLU A 492 22.57 -4.28 -21.76
N ALA A 493 22.54 -3.73 -20.55
CA ALA A 493 21.28 -3.43 -19.87
C ALA A 493 20.48 -2.31 -20.57
N TYR A 494 21.19 -1.35 -21.16
CA TYR A 494 20.67 -0.11 -21.74
C TYR A 494 21.36 0.16 -23.09
N ASP A 495 21.05 -0.68 -24.07
CA ASP A 495 21.64 -0.68 -25.41
C ASP A 495 21.06 0.41 -26.35
N GLY A 496 19.93 1.02 -25.97
CA GLY A 496 19.18 1.95 -26.81
C GLY A 496 18.33 1.27 -27.89
N GLY A 497 18.23 -0.07 -27.84
CA GLY A 497 17.54 -0.88 -28.83
C GLY A 497 16.05 -1.08 -28.52
N GLU A 498 15.45 -2.01 -29.26
CA GLU A 498 14.10 -2.50 -29.01
C GLU A 498 14.16 -3.68 -28.02
N ILE A 499 13.33 -3.63 -27.00
CA ILE A 499 13.15 -4.72 -26.04
C ILE A 499 12.08 -5.67 -26.61
N PRO A 500 12.36 -6.97 -26.73
CA PRO A 500 11.37 -7.93 -27.20
C PRO A 500 10.21 -8.03 -26.20
N TRP A 501 9.02 -8.35 -26.70
CA TRP A 501 7.82 -8.46 -25.87
C TRP A 501 7.85 -9.58 -24.84
#